data_AF-A0A538A6S7-F1
#
_entry.id   AF-A0A538A6S7-F1
#
_cell.length_a   1.000
_cell.length_b   1.000
_cell.length_c   1.000
_cell.angle_alpha   90.00
_cell.angle_beta   90.00
_cell.angle_gamma   90.00
#
_symmetry.space_group_name_H-M   'P 1'
#
loop_
_entity.id
_entity.type
_entity.pdbx_description
1 polymer ?
#
loop_
_entity_poly.entity_id
_entity_poly.type
_entity_poly.pdbx_seq_one_letter_code
_entity_poly.pdbx_strand_id
1 'polypeptide(L)'
;MERAVERRASKERRRRYRATRRSKRGEPGSGTPAAPREPGAKKVRQGTVVSADGDKTITVEIAVVRRHPTYEKVVRRTSKLHAHDDANQAQQGDVVRVVESRPLSRTKRWRLLEVLERAPR
;
A
#
# COMPACT_ATOMS: atom_id res chain seq x y z
N MET A 1 11.73 -56.82 39.10
CA MET A 1 12.31 -55.46 39.19
C MET A 1 12.66 -54.88 37.81
N GLU A 2 13.13 -55.69 36.85
CA GLU A 2 13.50 -55.25 35.48
C GLU A 2 12.39 -54.53 34.69
N ARG A 3 11.15 -55.05 34.66
CA ARG A 3 10.03 -54.43 33.92
C ARG A 3 9.69 -53.00 34.38
N ALA A 4 9.98 -52.65 35.63
CA ALA A 4 9.79 -51.29 36.16
C ALA A 4 10.89 -50.33 35.70
N VAL A 5 12.12 -50.84 35.56
CA VAL A 5 13.28 -50.12 35.01
C VAL A 5 13.07 -49.83 33.53
N GLU A 6 12.58 -50.81 32.76
CA GLU A 6 12.26 -50.64 31.33
C GLU A 6 11.14 -49.62 31.08
N ARG A 7 10.08 -49.65 31.90
CA ARG A 7 9.00 -48.65 31.87
C ARG A 7 9.48 -47.24 32.19
N ARG A 8 10.39 -47.08 33.16
CA ARG A 8 11.02 -45.79 33.49
C ARG A 8 11.93 -45.30 32.35
N ALA A 9 12.76 -46.17 31.79
CA ALA A 9 13.64 -45.86 30.66
C ALA A 9 12.86 -45.49 29.38
N SER A 10 11.72 -46.12 29.13
CA SER A 10 10.82 -45.78 28.02
C SER A 10 10.13 -44.42 28.23
N LYS A 11 9.68 -44.13 29.46
CA LYS A 11 9.15 -42.80 29.83
C LYS A 11 10.19 -41.71 29.68
N GLU A 12 11.43 -41.92 30.10
CA GLU A 12 12.52 -40.96 29.93
C GLU A 12 12.88 -40.74 28.47
N ARG A 13 12.94 -41.79 27.64
CA ARG A 13 13.13 -41.68 26.18
C ARG A 13 12.03 -40.84 25.55
N ARG A 14 10.75 -41.09 25.90
CA ARG A 14 9.62 -40.31 25.40
C ARG A 14 9.64 -38.85 25.89
N ARG A 15 10.09 -38.61 27.13
CA ARG A 15 10.25 -37.26 27.71
C ARG A 15 11.37 -36.48 27.02
N ARG A 16 12.54 -37.09 26.80
CA ARG A 16 13.67 -36.49 26.06
C ARG A 16 13.28 -36.16 24.62
N TYR A 17 12.67 -37.11 23.91
CA TYR A 17 12.21 -36.89 22.53
C TYR A 17 11.21 -35.73 22.41
N ARG A 18 10.26 -35.62 23.36
CA ARG A 18 9.31 -34.51 23.41
C ARG A 18 9.99 -33.18 23.74
N ALA A 19 10.98 -33.17 24.62
CA ALA A 19 11.74 -31.96 24.96
C ALA A 19 12.57 -31.45 23.77
N THR A 20 13.27 -32.34 23.06
CA THR A 20 14.05 -32.00 21.85
C THR A 20 13.16 -31.52 20.70
N ARG A 21 11.95 -32.08 20.56
CA ARG A 21 11.00 -31.59 19.55
C ARG A 21 10.38 -30.24 19.91
N ARG A 22 10.28 -29.94 21.21
CA ARG A 22 9.77 -28.65 21.71
C ARG A 22 10.79 -27.53 21.53
N SER A 23 12.07 -27.80 21.75
CA SER A 23 13.16 -26.84 21.48
C SER A 23 13.30 -26.55 19.99
N LYS A 24 13.26 -27.60 19.14
CA LYS A 24 13.40 -27.47 17.68
C LYS A 24 12.21 -26.83 16.97
N ARG A 25 11.09 -26.61 17.65
CA ARG A 25 9.88 -25.96 17.09
C ARG A 25 10.03 -24.43 16.99
N GLY A 26 10.96 -23.82 17.73
CA GLY A 26 11.18 -22.38 17.75
C GLY A 26 12.36 -21.90 16.89
N GLU A 27 13.19 -22.82 16.39
CA GLU A 27 14.31 -22.48 15.51
C GLU A 27 13.78 -22.39 14.08
N PRO A 28 13.88 -21.23 13.40
CA PRO A 28 13.67 -21.19 11.96
C PRO A 28 14.71 -22.12 11.34
N GLY A 29 14.27 -23.15 10.62
CA GLY A 29 15.19 -24.01 9.87
C GLY A 29 16.05 -23.15 8.94
N SER A 30 17.26 -23.60 8.63
CA SER A 30 18.18 -22.95 7.69
C SER A 30 17.66 -23.07 6.24
N GLY A 31 16.44 -22.63 5.98
CA GLY A 31 15.96 -22.35 4.64
C GLY A 31 16.47 -20.99 4.22
N THR A 32 16.74 -20.82 2.92
CA THR A 32 17.01 -19.50 2.33
C THR A 32 15.97 -18.50 2.84
N PRO A 33 16.37 -17.32 3.35
CA PRO A 33 15.41 -16.30 3.75
C PRO A 33 14.50 -15.97 2.56
N ALA A 34 13.22 -15.71 2.84
CA ALA A 34 12.31 -15.26 1.78
C ALA A 34 12.90 -14.03 1.09
N ALA A 35 12.99 -14.06 -0.25
CA ALA A 35 13.51 -12.94 -1.01
C ALA A 35 12.75 -11.65 -0.64
N PRO A 36 13.43 -10.51 -0.45
CA PRO A 36 12.77 -9.26 -0.12
C PRO A 36 11.77 -8.92 -1.24
N ARG A 37 10.50 -8.77 -0.86
CA ARG A 37 9.45 -8.33 -1.77
C ARG A 37 9.36 -6.82 -1.70
N GLU A 38 9.70 -6.16 -2.79
CA GLU A 38 9.46 -4.73 -2.93
C GLU A 38 7.96 -4.45 -3.01
N PRO A 39 7.45 -3.41 -2.33
CA PRO A 39 6.06 -3.02 -2.48
C PRO A 39 5.79 -2.56 -3.92
N GLY A 40 4.59 -2.86 -4.44
CA GLY A 40 4.17 -2.43 -5.77
C GLY A 40 4.19 -0.90 -5.90
N ALA A 41 4.55 -0.42 -7.09
CA ALA A 41 4.55 1.00 -7.40
C ALA A 41 3.12 1.59 -7.29
N LYS A 42 3.00 2.72 -6.58
CA LYS A 42 1.73 3.44 -6.44
C LYS A 42 1.39 4.18 -7.74
N LYS A 43 0.10 4.29 -8.05
CA LYS A 43 -0.35 5.06 -9.20
C LYS A 43 -0.14 6.55 -8.95
N VAL A 44 0.42 7.22 -9.95
CA VAL A 44 0.62 8.67 -9.94
C VAL A 44 -0.16 9.29 -11.10
N ARG A 45 -0.83 10.40 -10.83
CA ARG A 45 -1.62 11.16 -11.80
C ARG A 45 -1.24 12.62 -11.76
N GLN A 46 -1.32 13.28 -12.90
CA GLN A 46 -1.19 14.73 -13.02
C GLN A 46 -2.55 15.31 -13.40
N GLY A 47 -2.87 16.47 -12.85
CA GLY A 47 -4.12 17.17 -13.12
C GLY A 47 -4.10 18.61 -12.64
N THR A 48 -5.18 19.32 -12.88
CA THR A 48 -5.34 20.72 -12.49
C THR A 48 -6.24 20.83 -11.28
N VAL A 49 -5.93 21.72 -10.35
CA VAL A 49 -6.76 21.96 -9.16
C VAL A 49 -7.99 22.78 -9.55
N VAL A 50 -9.19 22.20 -9.39
CA VAL A 50 -10.47 22.87 -9.67
C VAL A 50 -10.98 23.62 -8.45
N SER A 51 -10.75 23.10 -7.24
CA SER A 51 -11.18 23.71 -5.99
C SER A 51 -10.18 23.40 -4.89
N ALA A 52 -9.84 24.44 -4.12
CA ALA A 52 -9.00 24.38 -2.93
C ALA A 52 -9.76 24.94 -1.70
N ASP A 53 -11.11 24.92 -1.72
CA ASP A 53 -11.95 25.54 -0.68
C ASP A 53 -11.99 24.73 0.62
N GLY A 54 -11.63 23.44 0.56
CA GLY A 54 -11.67 22.55 1.72
C GLY A 54 -10.35 22.55 2.49
N ASP A 55 -10.43 22.55 3.83
CA ASP A 55 -9.22 22.40 4.64
C ASP A 55 -8.53 21.07 4.36
N LYS A 56 -7.22 21.13 4.15
CA LYS A 56 -6.31 20.01 3.88
C LYS A 56 -6.74 19.13 2.71
N THR A 57 -7.54 19.69 1.79
CA THR A 57 -8.22 18.93 0.75
C THR A 57 -8.30 19.72 -0.53
N ILE A 58 -7.82 19.14 -1.62
CA ILE A 58 -7.92 19.72 -2.96
C ILE A 58 -8.71 18.80 -3.87
N THR A 59 -9.52 19.41 -4.73
CA THR A 59 -10.25 18.70 -5.81
C THR A 59 -9.47 18.86 -7.09
N VAL A 60 -8.88 17.76 -7.56
CA VAL A 60 -8.02 17.71 -8.75
C VAL A 60 -8.80 17.09 -9.90
N GLU A 61 -8.77 17.75 -11.04
CA GLU A 61 -9.34 17.24 -12.27
C GLU A 61 -8.26 16.58 -13.13
N ILE A 62 -8.50 15.33 -13.52
CA ILE A 62 -7.63 14.56 -14.41
C ILE A 62 -8.32 14.34 -15.75
N ALA A 63 -7.61 14.62 -16.83
CA ALA A 63 -8.04 14.30 -18.19
C ALA A 63 -7.35 13.01 -18.66
N VAL A 64 -8.14 12.04 -19.08
CA VAL A 64 -7.65 10.79 -19.66
C VAL A 64 -8.11 10.71 -21.11
N VAL A 65 -7.15 10.62 -22.02
CA VAL A 65 -7.41 10.38 -23.44
C VAL A 65 -7.44 8.89 -23.67
N ARG A 66 -8.56 8.36 -24.18
CA ARG A 66 -8.71 6.94 -24.52
C ARG A 66 -9.45 6.77 -25.82
N ARG A 67 -9.12 5.74 -26.59
CA ARG A 67 -9.92 5.36 -27.76
C ARG A 67 -11.20 4.67 -27.30
N HIS A 68 -12.31 4.97 -27.96
CA HIS A 68 -13.54 4.21 -27.75
C HIS A 68 -13.30 2.76 -28.21
N PRO A 69 -13.69 1.73 -27.43
CA PRO A 69 -13.32 0.34 -27.73
C PRO A 69 -13.83 -0.16 -29.09
N THR A 70 -15.05 0.23 -29.50
CA THR A 70 -15.64 -0.19 -30.79
C THR A 70 -15.28 0.73 -31.94
N TYR A 71 -15.53 2.04 -31.80
CA TYR A 71 -15.38 3.01 -32.89
C TYR A 71 -13.95 3.57 -33.05
N GLU A 72 -13.04 3.24 -32.14
CA GLU A 72 -11.64 3.72 -32.08
C GLU A 72 -11.42 5.24 -32.05
N LYS A 73 -12.49 6.04 -32.08
CA LYS A 73 -12.46 7.49 -31.93
C LYS A 73 -11.74 7.87 -30.62
N VAL A 74 -10.81 8.81 -30.71
CA VAL A 74 -10.09 9.34 -29.56
C VAL A 74 -11.03 10.24 -28.76
N VAL A 75 -11.37 9.82 -27.54
CA VAL A 75 -12.28 10.54 -26.63
C VAL A 75 -11.52 11.00 -25.39
N ARG A 76 -11.71 12.26 -25.02
CA ARG A 76 -11.21 12.82 -23.75
C ARG A 76 -12.26 12.61 -22.66
N ARG A 77 -11.89 11.97 -21.56
CA ARG A 77 -12.74 11.82 -20.38
C ARG A 77 -12.10 12.48 -19.18
N THR A 78 -12.88 13.28 -18.49
CA THR A 78 -12.46 14.00 -17.30
C THR A 78 -12.97 13.30 -16.03
N SER A 79 -12.19 13.29 -14.96
CA SER A 79 -12.58 12.73 -13.67
C SER A 79 -12.01 13.56 -12.53
N LYS A 80 -12.78 13.72 -11.45
CA LYS A 80 -12.37 14.50 -10.27
C LYS A 80 -11.86 13.56 -9.18
N LEU A 81 -10.76 13.94 -8.56
CA LEU A 81 -10.10 13.22 -7.47
C LEU A 81 -10.00 14.15 -6.25
N HIS A 82 -10.23 13.60 -5.06
CA HIS A 82 -9.99 14.32 -3.82
C HIS A 82 -8.64 13.92 -3.26
N ALA A 83 -7.71 14.87 -3.26
CA ALA A 83 -6.37 14.69 -2.72
C ALA A 83 -6.23 15.38 -1.37
N HIS A 84 -5.41 14.79 -0.52
CA HIS A 84 -5.00 15.35 0.74
C HIS A 84 -3.72 16.17 0.56
N ASP A 85 -3.79 17.41 1.02
CA ASP A 85 -2.67 18.30 1.20
C ASP A 85 -2.61 18.65 2.69
N ASP A 86 -1.50 18.38 3.37
CA ASP A 86 -1.39 18.66 4.81
C ASP A 86 -1.14 20.14 5.08
N ALA A 87 -0.49 20.82 4.15
CA ALA A 87 0.06 22.16 4.32
C ALA A 87 -0.70 23.24 3.51
N ASN A 88 -1.80 22.85 2.84
CA ASN A 88 -2.63 23.76 2.02
C ASN A 88 -1.78 24.59 1.04
N GLN A 89 -0.80 23.96 0.39
CA GLN A 89 0.17 24.61 -0.48
C GLN A 89 -0.39 24.86 -1.88
N ALA A 90 -1.25 23.96 -2.37
CA ALA A 90 -1.81 24.05 -3.72
C ALA A 90 -2.99 25.03 -3.77
N GLN A 91 -2.97 25.90 -4.78
CA GLN A 91 -4.03 26.86 -5.06
C GLN A 91 -4.92 26.42 -6.22
N GLN A 92 -6.07 27.08 -6.38
CA GLN A 92 -6.95 26.84 -7.52
C GLN A 92 -6.23 27.21 -8.83
N GLY A 93 -6.32 26.33 -9.83
CA GLY A 93 -5.66 26.50 -11.13
C GLY A 93 -4.25 25.91 -11.22
N ASP A 94 -3.65 25.47 -10.12
CA ASP A 94 -2.32 24.86 -10.14
C ASP A 94 -2.31 23.51 -10.84
N VAL A 95 -1.21 23.19 -11.53
CA VAL A 95 -0.95 21.85 -12.08
C VAL A 95 -0.20 21.04 -11.02
N VAL A 96 -0.82 19.95 -10.58
CA VAL A 96 -0.34 19.14 -9.47
C VAL A 96 -0.15 17.69 -9.86
N ARG A 97 0.79 17.03 -9.18
CA ARG A 97 0.99 15.59 -9.26
C ARG A 97 0.51 14.96 -7.96
N VAL A 98 -0.38 13.97 -8.09
CA VAL A 98 -1.02 13.27 -6.97
C VAL A 98 -0.71 11.77 -7.02
N VAL A 99 -0.53 11.18 -5.83
CA VAL A 99 -0.25 9.76 -5.66
C VAL A 99 -1.38 9.08 -4.90
N GLU A 100 -1.65 7.82 -5.25
CA GLU A 100 -2.59 6.98 -4.51
C GLU A 100 -2.15 6.81 -3.04
N SER A 101 -3.10 6.91 -2.13
CA SER A 101 -2.86 6.79 -0.69
C SER A 101 -3.84 5.83 -0.05
N ARG A 102 -3.57 5.46 1.21
CA ARG A 102 -4.60 4.84 2.05
C ARG A 102 -5.83 5.77 2.13
N PRO A 103 -7.03 5.22 2.39
CA PRO A 103 -8.19 6.05 2.71
C PRO A 103 -7.91 6.97 3.89
N LEU A 104 -8.13 8.27 3.71
CA LEU A 104 -8.00 9.27 4.78
C LEU A 104 -9.36 9.79 5.25
N SER A 105 -10.37 9.69 4.39
CA SER A 105 -11.76 10.06 4.65
C SER A 105 -12.68 9.18 3.79
N ARG A 106 -13.97 9.47 3.70
CA ARG A 106 -14.91 8.76 2.82
C ARG A 106 -14.48 8.84 1.35
N THR A 107 -14.02 9.99 0.90
CA THR A 107 -13.70 10.23 -0.53
C THR A 107 -12.20 10.44 -0.80
N LYS A 108 -11.43 10.94 0.17
CA LYS A 108 -9.99 11.22 0.01
C LYS A 108 -9.19 9.92 -0.10
N ARG A 109 -8.64 9.66 -1.30
CA ARG A 109 -7.82 8.47 -1.65
C ARG A 109 -6.49 8.82 -2.31
N TRP A 110 -6.22 10.11 -2.48
CA TRP A 110 -5.03 10.63 -3.13
C TRP A 110 -4.31 11.57 -2.17
N ARG A 111 -3.01 11.73 -2.35
CA ARG A 111 -2.16 12.68 -1.62
C ARG A 111 -1.41 13.56 -2.62
N LEU A 112 -1.26 14.84 -2.30
CA LEU A 112 -0.40 15.76 -3.04
C LEU A 112 1.06 15.30 -2.94
N LEU A 113 1.74 15.20 -4.08
CA LEU A 113 3.16 14.85 -4.14
C LEU A 113 4.00 16.09 -4.41
N GLU A 114 3.68 16.82 -5.47
CA GLU A 114 4.36 18.07 -5.86
C GLU A 114 3.40 18.99 -6.64
N VAL A 115 3.65 20.29 -6.56
CA VAL A 115 3.03 21.32 -7.40
C VAL A 115 4.01 21.59 -8.54
N LEU A 116 3.61 21.29 -9.78
CA LEU A 116 4.47 21.39 -10.96
C LEU A 116 4.49 22.82 -11.50
N GLU A 117 3.31 23.42 -11.65
CA GLU A 117 3.14 24.76 -12.18
C GLU A 117 2.12 25.50 -11.34
N ARG A 118 2.45 26.73 -10.97
CA ARG A 118 1.52 27.64 -10.29
C ARG A 118 0.74 28.43 -11.33
N ALA A 119 -0.54 28.67 -11.04
CA ALA A 119 -1.38 29.48 -11.92
C ALA A 119 -0.75 30.88 -12.13
N PRO A 120 -0.71 31.39 -13.37
CA PRO A 120 -0.34 32.78 -13.61
C PRO A 120 -1.40 33.68 -12.96
N ARG A 121 -0.92 34.67 -12.22
CA ARG A 121 -1.74 35.59 -11.43
C ARG A 121 -2.42 36.65 -12.30
#